data_AF-A0A2W7AQL2-F1
#
_entry.id   AF-A0A2W7AQL2-F1
#
_cell.length_a   1.000
_cell.length_b   1.000
_cell.length_c   1.000
_cell.angle_alpha   90.00
_cell.angle_beta   90.00
_cell.angle_gamma   90.00
#
_symmetry.space_group_name_H-M   'P 1'
#
loop_
_entity.id
_entity.type
_entity.pdbx_description
1 polymer ?
#
loop_
_entity_poly.entity_id
_entity_poly.type
_entity_poly.pdbx_seq_one_letter_code
_entity_poly.pdbx_strand_id
1 'polypeptide(L)'
;MRQFPVILIPPEVQRIANSKPVAPKLSMALPSLPSNQQPAPIQIQEAIALSFGLIVVVAVVTTVAKELGIILLILGTVAIVLRIRYQFLTYKKRYQSHQNTLQSYFLQLEAYSREEVNHQQKLAIAHAPERVIEFRHQQFQKFFAKMSPIENAIAIPKNNKPSGNAKPNTPQDIEEVIYQFGITLQQYLSGTLYQGVKLPIPIVNHDWLPALIYIDPVLNFHIAIEISVPSESAANSMQNDLADRFLVDSGWIMIKFSQKQILQSSAQCCKEFAKLLDRLSLDPSVLPDFDGTPDLVPVKI
;
A
#
# COMPACT_ATOMS: atom_id res chain seq x y z
N MET A 1 -25.64 -2.93 24.31
CA MET A 1 -25.57 -4.27 23.71
C MET A 1 -24.27 -4.36 22.93
N ARG A 2 -23.39 -5.29 23.30
CA ARG A 2 -22.12 -5.53 22.61
C ARG A 2 -22.32 -6.66 21.60
N GLN A 3 -21.70 -6.54 20.43
CA GLN A 3 -21.71 -7.58 19.41
C GLN A 3 -20.37 -8.32 19.48
N PHE A 4 -20.42 -9.63 19.68
CA PHE A 4 -19.25 -10.50 19.72
C PHE A 4 -19.04 -11.21 18.38
N PRO A 5 -17.80 -11.50 17.95
CA PRO A 5 -16.55 -11.24 18.67
C PRO A 5 -16.20 -9.75 18.71
N VAL A 6 -15.57 -9.31 19.79
CA VAL A 6 -15.00 -7.95 19.90
C VAL A 6 -13.50 -8.06 19.75
N ILE A 7 -12.92 -7.37 18.78
CA ILE A 7 -11.47 -7.37 18.54
C ILE A 7 -10.93 -5.98 18.81
N LEU A 8 -9.97 -5.87 19.73
CA LEU A 8 -9.28 -4.64 20.06
C LEU A 8 -7.82 -4.77 19.62
N ILE A 9 -7.38 -3.85 18.77
CA ILE A 9 -6.01 -3.85 18.24
C ILE A 9 -5.39 -2.49 18.57
N PRO A 10 -4.18 -2.45 19.17
CA PRO A 10 -3.46 -1.21 19.41
C PRO A 10 -3.31 -0.38 18.13
N PRO A 11 -3.46 0.95 18.18
CA PRO A 11 -3.32 1.81 17.00
C PRO A 11 -1.98 1.63 16.28
N GLU A 12 -0.89 1.42 17.02
CA GLU A 12 0.45 1.18 16.49
C GLU A 12 0.52 -0.13 15.71
N VAL A 13 -0.13 -1.19 16.22
CA VAL A 13 -0.20 -2.49 15.54
C VAL A 13 -1.00 -2.36 14.24
N GLN A 14 -2.12 -1.63 14.26
CA GLN A 14 -2.89 -1.33 13.04
C GLN A 14 -2.07 -0.51 12.03
N ARG A 15 -1.29 0.46 12.50
CA ARG A 15 -0.42 1.29 11.65
C ARG A 15 0.66 0.43 10.99
N ILE A 16 1.30 -0.48 11.73
CA ILE A 16 2.29 -1.40 11.17
C ILE A 16 1.63 -2.37 10.19
N ALA A 17 0.49 -2.97 10.55
CA ALA A 17 -0.26 -3.87 9.68
C ALA A 17 -0.70 -3.22 8.35
N ASN A 18 -0.95 -1.91 8.33
CA ASN A 18 -1.29 -1.17 7.11
C ASN A 18 -0.07 -0.57 6.39
N SER A 19 1.13 -0.64 6.99
CA SER A 19 2.33 -0.08 6.41
C SER A 19 2.82 -0.90 5.21
N LYS A 20 3.55 -0.22 4.32
CA LYS A 20 4.20 -0.77 3.13
C LYS A 20 5.65 -0.28 3.07
N PRO A 21 6.57 -1.07 2.48
CA PRO A 21 7.92 -0.62 2.27
C PRO A 21 7.95 0.62 1.35
N VAL A 22 8.98 1.45 1.55
CA VAL A 22 9.14 2.71 0.83
C VAL A 22 9.21 2.44 -0.68
N ALA A 23 8.33 3.10 -1.44
CA ALA A 23 8.32 2.96 -2.88
C ALA A 23 9.60 3.57 -3.48
N PRO A 24 10.25 2.89 -4.45
CA PRO A 24 11.36 3.49 -5.18
C PRO A 24 10.88 4.77 -5.86
N LYS A 25 11.71 5.80 -5.90
CA LYS A 25 11.41 7.05 -6.61
C LYS A 25 11.86 6.94 -8.05
N LEU A 26 11.02 7.39 -8.98
CA LEU A 26 11.42 7.56 -10.37
C LEU A 26 12.39 8.73 -10.46
N SER A 27 13.57 8.49 -11.04
CA SER A 27 14.67 9.45 -11.09
C SER A 27 14.49 10.51 -12.19
N MET A 28 13.73 10.19 -13.23
CA MET A 28 13.52 11.04 -14.41
C MET A 28 12.11 11.63 -14.45
N ALA A 29 12.01 12.89 -14.84
CA ALA A 29 10.75 13.54 -15.14
C ALA A 29 10.29 13.20 -16.56
N LEU A 30 8.98 13.25 -16.79
CA LEU A 30 8.41 13.06 -18.13
C LEU A 30 8.93 14.17 -19.06
N PRO A 31 9.55 13.83 -20.21
CA PRO A 31 10.04 14.85 -21.14
C PRO A 31 8.87 15.65 -21.71
N SER A 32 9.04 16.97 -21.79
CA SER A 32 8.04 17.86 -22.36
C SER A 32 8.03 17.77 -23.88
N LEU A 33 6.84 17.74 -24.47
CA LEU A 33 6.69 17.77 -25.92
C LEU A 33 7.27 19.09 -26.46
N PRO A 34 8.18 19.05 -27.45
CA PRO A 34 8.63 20.27 -28.11
C PRO A 34 7.45 20.97 -28.79
N SER A 35 7.57 22.29 -28.99
CA SER A 35 6.52 23.08 -29.65
C SER A 35 6.12 22.46 -30.99
N ASN A 36 4.82 22.23 -31.20
CA ASN A 36 4.24 21.66 -32.43
C ASN A 36 4.36 22.60 -33.66
N GLN A 37 4.99 23.76 -33.52
CA GLN A 37 5.16 24.70 -34.61
C GLN A 37 6.21 24.18 -35.61
N GLN A 38 5.73 23.76 -36.78
CA GLN A 38 6.59 23.45 -37.91
C GLN A 38 7.41 24.68 -38.33
N PRO A 39 8.63 24.48 -38.86
CA PRO A 39 9.43 25.58 -39.39
C PRO A 39 8.65 26.35 -40.45
N ALA A 40 8.53 27.68 -40.28
CA ALA A 40 7.77 28.51 -41.21
C ALA A 40 8.24 28.30 -42.67
N PRO A 41 7.31 28.00 -43.61
CA PRO A 41 7.66 27.67 -44.98
C PRO A 41 8.28 28.85 -45.71
N ILE A 42 8.97 28.57 -46.81
CA ILE A 42 9.51 29.59 -47.71
C ILE A 42 8.31 30.28 -48.39
N GLN A 43 8.21 31.60 -48.26
CA GLN A 43 7.13 32.39 -48.84
C GLN A 43 7.38 32.66 -50.33
N ILE A 44 7.22 31.63 -51.16
CA ILE A 44 7.47 31.71 -52.62
C ILE A 44 6.56 32.76 -53.28
N GLN A 45 5.35 32.96 -52.75
CA GLN A 45 4.39 33.95 -53.26
C GLN A 45 4.95 35.38 -53.25
N GLU A 46 5.73 35.76 -52.23
CA GLU A 46 6.37 37.08 -52.19
C GLU A 46 7.42 37.24 -53.29
N ALA A 47 8.19 36.19 -53.55
CA ALA A 47 9.21 36.21 -54.60
C ALA A 47 8.58 36.33 -56.00
N ILE A 48 7.44 35.66 -56.22
CA ILE A 48 6.65 35.78 -57.45
C ILE A 48 6.13 37.22 -57.59
N ALA A 49 5.52 37.77 -56.54
CA ALA A 49 5.00 39.14 -56.56
C ALA A 49 6.11 40.19 -56.83
N LEU A 50 7.27 40.03 -56.20
CA LEU A 50 8.44 40.89 -56.46
C LEU A 50 8.97 40.76 -57.88
N SER A 51 8.94 39.56 -58.47
CA SER A 51 9.35 39.33 -59.85
C SER A 51 8.42 40.04 -60.84
N PHE A 52 7.10 39.95 -60.63
CA PHE A 52 6.13 40.70 -61.42
C PHE A 52 6.29 42.21 -61.25
N GLY A 53 6.47 42.69 -60.01
CA GLY A 53 6.73 44.10 -59.73
C GLY A 53 7.99 44.62 -60.44
N LEU A 54 9.08 43.83 -60.43
CA LEU A 54 10.31 44.17 -61.14
C LEU A 54 10.08 44.29 -62.66
N ILE A 55 9.34 43.36 -63.27
CA ILE A 55 9.03 43.40 -64.71
C ILE A 55 8.29 44.68 -65.08
N VAL A 56 7.27 45.06 -64.29
CA VAL A 56 6.49 46.29 -64.53
C VAL A 56 7.38 47.53 -64.44
N VAL A 57 8.23 47.63 -63.40
CA VAL A 57 9.14 48.77 -63.23
C VAL A 57 10.15 48.85 -64.38
N VAL A 58 10.75 47.72 -64.78
CA VAL A 58 11.68 47.67 -65.91
C VAL A 58 10.99 48.13 -67.20
N ALA A 59 9.78 47.66 -67.49
CA ALA A 59 9.03 48.05 -68.69
C ALA A 59 8.83 49.56 -68.78
N VAL A 60 8.44 50.21 -67.69
CA VAL A 60 8.27 51.67 -67.61
C VAL A 60 9.60 52.39 -67.84
N VAL A 61 10.66 52.02 -67.13
CA VAL A 61 11.98 52.68 -67.26
C VAL A 61 12.57 52.55 -68.66
N THR A 62 12.35 51.41 -69.33
CA THR A 62 12.89 51.14 -70.67
C THR A 62 12.29 52.06 -71.74
N THR A 63 11.08 52.60 -71.52
CA THR A 63 10.47 53.61 -72.41
C THR A 63 11.20 54.95 -72.40
N VAL A 64 11.87 55.27 -71.29
CA VAL A 64 12.59 56.55 -71.10
C VAL A 64 14.08 56.37 -71.37
N ALA A 65 14.68 55.29 -70.86
CA ALA A 65 16.11 55.03 -70.96
C ALA A 65 16.38 53.52 -71.07
N LYS A 66 16.64 53.07 -72.30
CA LYS A 66 16.75 51.64 -72.63
C LYS A 66 17.86 50.93 -71.84
N GLU A 67 19.03 51.56 -71.73
CA GLU A 67 20.19 51.00 -71.02
C GLU A 67 19.97 50.87 -69.51
N LEU A 68 19.25 51.84 -68.89
CA LEU A 68 18.94 51.80 -67.47
C LEU A 68 17.95 50.67 -67.13
N GLY A 69 17.00 50.39 -68.01
CA GLY A 69 16.06 49.28 -67.84
C GLY A 69 16.76 47.93 -67.77
N ILE A 70 17.76 47.69 -68.63
CA ILE A 70 18.54 46.45 -68.66
C ILE A 70 19.35 46.28 -67.37
N ILE A 71 20.05 47.34 -66.93
CA ILE A 71 20.84 47.32 -65.69
C ILE A 71 19.95 47.02 -64.47
N LEU A 72 18.77 47.64 -64.39
CA LEU A 72 17.83 47.45 -63.29
C LEU A 72 17.25 46.03 -63.26
N LEU A 73 16.99 45.43 -64.42
CA LEU A 73 16.55 44.04 -64.53
C LEU A 73 17.61 43.06 -64.00
N ILE A 74 18.87 43.24 -64.39
CA ILE A 74 19.97 42.39 -63.93
C ILE A 74 20.13 42.51 -62.40
N LEU A 75 20.23 43.73 -61.87
CA LEU A 75 20.38 43.96 -60.42
C LEU A 75 19.19 43.43 -59.61
N GLY A 76 17.96 43.70 -60.06
CA GLY A 76 16.75 43.22 -59.40
C GLY A 76 16.65 41.70 -59.39
N THR A 77 16.99 41.04 -60.52
CA THR A 77 16.99 39.58 -60.61
C THR A 77 18.03 38.97 -59.67
N VAL A 78 19.25 39.52 -59.62
CA VAL A 78 20.30 39.08 -58.69
C VAL A 78 19.84 39.23 -57.24
N ALA A 79 19.21 40.35 -56.87
CA ALA A 79 18.71 40.58 -55.51
C ALA A 79 17.62 39.57 -55.12
N ILE A 80 16.67 39.28 -56.02
CA ILE A 80 15.62 38.27 -55.79
C ILE A 80 16.23 36.88 -55.61
N VAL A 81 17.17 36.48 -56.48
CA VAL A 81 17.86 35.19 -56.39
C VAL A 81 18.65 35.06 -55.09
N LEU A 82 19.36 36.10 -54.67
CA LEU A 82 20.08 36.12 -53.38
C LEU A 82 19.12 36.00 -52.19
N ARG A 83 17.98 36.70 -52.21
CA ARG A 83 16.95 36.60 -51.16
C ARG A 83 16.37 35.19 -51.06
N ILE A 84 16.00 34.59 -52.20
CA ILE A 84 15.50 33.21 -52.25
C ILE A 84 16.55 32.24 -51.71
N ARG A 85 17.81 32.36 -52.15
CA ARG A 85 18.91 31.52 -51.68
C ARG A 85 19.11 31.66 -50.16
N TYR A 86 19.05 32.87 -49.63
CA TYR A 86 19.14 33.12 -48.19
C TYR A 86 17.98 32.48 -47.42
N GLN A 87 16.73 32.59 -47.91
CA GLN A 87 15.56 31.96 -47.32
C GLN A 87 15.65 30.42 -47.34
N PHE A 88 16.15 29.83 -48.43
CA PHE A 88 16.39 28.37 -48.50
C PHE A 88 17.44 27.92 -47.49
N LEU A 89 18.56 28.64 -47.36
CA LEU A 89 19.61 28.31 -46.40
C LEU A 89 19.12 28.42 -44.95
N THR A 90 18.37 29.47 -44.61
CA THR A 90 17.78 29.63 -43.27
C THR A 90 16.67 28.62 -43.00
N TYR A 91 15.83 28.29 -43.98
CA TYR A 91 14.84 27.21 -43.86
C TYR A 91 15.52 25.86 -43.58
N LYS A 92 16.55 25.51 -44.35
CA LYS A 92 17.33 24.27 -44.13
C LYS A 92 17.89 24.19 -42.70
N LYS A 93 18.46 25.28 -42.19
CA LYS A 93 18.99 25.34 -40.81
C LYS A 93 17.88 25.18 -39.76
N ARG A 94 16.74 25.86 -39.92
CA ARG A 94 15.59 25.74 -39.01
C ARG A 94 15.00 24.34 -39.01
N TYR A 95 14.88 23.74 -40.20
CA TYR A 95 14.39 22.38 -40.37
C TYR A 95 15.31 21.36 -39.70
N GLN A 96 16.63 21.46 -39.92
CA GLN A 96 17.62 20.60 -39.25
C GLN A 96 17.57 20.77 -37.72
N SER A 97 17.47 22.00 -37.22
CA SER A 97 17.32 22.24 -35.77
C SER A 97 16.06 21.60 -35.21
N HIS A 98 14.92 21.74 -35.90
CA HIS A 98 13.67 21.11 -35.49
C HIS A 98 13.75 19.58 -35.50
N GLN A 99 14.37 18.99 -36.53
CA GLN A 99 14.62 17.54 -36.59
C GLN A 99 15.51 17.07 -35.44
N ASN A 100 16.60 17.79 -35.13
CA ASN A 100 17.47 17.46 -34.01
C ASN A 100 16.73 17.54 -32.67
N THR A 101 15.90 18.57 -32.47
CA THR A 101 15.07 18.71 -31.27
C THR A 101 14.10 17.54 -31.14
N LEU A 102 13.37 17.18 -32.21
CA LEU A 102 12.47 16.03 -32.22
C LEU A 102 13.20 14.72 -31.94
N GLN A 103 14.36 14.50 -32.56
CA GLN A 103 15.16 13.30 -32.32
C GLN A 103 15.61 13.23 -30.86
N SER A 104 16.09 14.33 -30.29
CA SER A 104 16.48 14.38 -28.88
C SER A 104 15.30 14.12 -27.95
N TYR A 105 14.10 14.62 -28.28
CA TYR A 105 12.88 14.35 -27.54
C TYR A 105 12.52 12.86 -27.58
N PHE A 106 12.55 12.22 -28.75
CA PHE A 106 12.25 10.78 -28.85
C PHE A 106 13.26 9.92 -28.10
N LEU A 107 14.54 10.27 -28.11
CA LEU A 107 15.57 9.58 -27.33
C LEU A 107 15.33 9.73 -25.82
N GLN A 108 14.97 10.93 -25.36
CA GLN A 108 14.60 11.16 -23.96
C GLN A 108 13.33 10.40 -23.57
N LEU A 109 12.34 10.34 -24.45
CA LEU A 109 11.10 9.60 -24.23
C LEU A 109 11.35 8.09 -24.15
N GLU A 110 12.21 7.55 -25.01
CA GLU A 110 12.61 6.15 -24.96
C GLU A 110 13.35 5.84 -23.66
N ALA A 111 14.31 6.68 -23.25
CA ALA A 111 15.01 6.53 -21.99
C ALA A 111 14.06 6.59 -20.79
N TYR A 112 13.13 7.54 -20.79
CA TYR A 112 12.08 7.65 -19.77
C TYR A 112 11.23 6.38 -19.72
N SER A 113 10.74 5.89 -20.86
CA SER A 113 9.90 4.69 -20.94
C SER A 113 10.62 3.45 -20.40
N ARG A 114 11.91 3.27 -20.71
CA ARG A 114 12.71 2.16 -20.16
C ARG A 114 12.85 2.26 -18.64
N GLU A 115 13.12 3.46 -18.11
CA GLU A 115 13.22 3.66 -16.67
C GLU A 115 11.88 3.51 -15.96
N GLU A 116 10.78 3.90 -16.59
CA GLU A 116 9.42 3.68 -16.07
C GLU A 116 9.12 2.19 -15.93
N VAL A 117 9.43 1.37 -16.94
CA VAL A 117 9.26 -0.09 -16.86
C VAL A 117 10.11 -0.68 -15.74
N ASN A 118 11.38 -0.26 -15.63
CA ASN A 118 12.28 -0.69 -14.56
C ASN A 118 11.75 -0.26 -13.18
N HIS A 119 11.22 0.95 -13.07
CA HIS A 119 10.60 1.48 -11.86
C HIS A 119 9.37 0.68 -11.45
N GLN A 120 8.48 0.37 -12.39
CA GLN A 120 7.31 -0.48 -12.17
C GLN A 120 7.72 -1.88 -11.70
N GLN A 121 8.75 -2.47 -12.31
CA GLN A 121 9.28 -3.77 -11.88
C GLN A 121 9.84 -3.70 -10.45
N LYS A 122 10.65 -2.69 -10.13
CA LYS A 122 11.17 -2.49 -8.77
C LYS A 122 10.06 -2.25 -7.76
N LEU A 123 9.01 -1.51 -8.14
CA LEU A 123 7.85 -1.27 -7.29
C LEU A 123 7.06 -2.56 -7.05
N ALA A 124 6.84 -3.37 -8.08
CA ALA A 124 6.19 -4.67 -7.96
C ALA A 124 6.97 -5.63 -7.04
N ILE A 125 8.31 -5.65 -7.15
CA ILE A 125 9.17 -6.44 -6.27
C ILE A 125 9.11 -5.90 -4.83
N ALA A 126 9.20 -4.58 -4.65
CA ALA A 126 9.15 -3.96 -3.32
C ALA A 126 7.81 -4.20 -2.62
N HIS A 127 6.70 -4.21 -3.37
CA HIS A 127 5.34 -4.40 -2.84
C HIS A 127 4.83 -5.84 -2.98
N ALA A 128 5.71 -6.80 -3.30
CA ALA A 128 5.37 -8.22 -3.28
C ALA A 128 4.88 -8.64 -1.87
N PRO A 129 3.88 -9.51 -1.76
CA PRO A 129 3.29 -9.90 -0.47
C PRO A 129 4.33 -10.34 0.57
N GLU A 130 5.33 -11.13 0.15
CA GLU A 130 6.38 -11.65 1.02
C GLU A 130 7.26 -10.53 1.57
N ARG A 131 7.59 -9.53 0.74
CA ARG A 131 8.38 -8.35 1.15
C ARG A 131 7.61 -7.45 2.09
N VAL A 132 6.30 -7.32 1.87
CA VAL A 132 5.42 -6.55 2.76
C VAL A 132 5.33 -7.23 4.13
N ILE A 133 5.18 -8.56 4.18
CA ILE A 133 5.17 -9.33 5.43
C ILE A 133 6.52 -9.19 6.15
N GLU A 134 7.64 -9.42 5.44
CA GLU A 134 9.00 -9.28 6.00
C GLU A 134 9.22 -7.87 6.60
N PHE A 135 8.85 -6.82 5.87
CA PHE A 135 8.95 -5.44 6.32
C PHE A 135 8.10 -5.16 7.58
N ARG A 136 6.89 -5.72 7.64
CA ARG A 136 6.00 -5.58 8.81
C ARG A 136 6.55 -6.34 10.01
N HIS A 137 7.04 -7.57 9.81
CA HIS A 137 7.66 -8.39 10.85
C HIS A 137 8.82 -7.66 11.52
N GLN A 138 9.70 -7.01 10.75
CA GLN A 138 10.79 -6.21 11.32
C GLN A 138 10.30 -5.04 12.18
N GLN A 139 9.18 -4.40 11.80
CA GLN A 139 8.59 -3.34 12.61
C GLN A 139 7.90 -3.89 13.87
N PHE A 140 7.20 -5.02 13.74
CA PHE A 140 6.58 -5.71 14.88
C PHE A 140 7.62 -6.15 15.89
N GLN A 141 8.74 -6.75 15.47
CA GLN A 141 9.84 -7.11 16.37
C GLN A 141 10.30 -5.91 17.19
N LYS A 142 10.50 -4.74 16.56
CA LYS A 142 10.91 -3.52 17.28
C LYS A 142 9.83 -3.00 18.24
N PHE A 143 8.57 -3.14 17.87
CA PHE A 143 7.45 -2.69 18.69
C PHE A 143 7.26 -3.61 19.91
N PHE A 144 7.18 -4.91 19.69
CA PHE A 144 6.91 -5.93 20.69
C PHE A 144 8.12 -6.30 21.56
N ALA A 145 9.34 -5.97 21.15
CA ALA A 145 10.53 -6.10 22.00
C ALA A 145 10.44 -5.25 23.30
N LYS A 146 9.54 -4.27 23.36
CA LYS A 146 9.30 -3.46 24.56
C LYS A 146 8.36 -4.13 25.57
N MET A 147 7.70 -5.22 25.19
CA MET A 147 6.80 -5.94 26.08
C MET A 147 7.59 -6.76 27.08
N SER A 148 7.15 -6.74 28.33
CA SER A 148 7.71 -7.59 29.37
C SER A 148 7.45 -9.06 29.04
N PRO A 149 8.43 -9.95 29.28
CA PRO A 149 8.19 -11.37 29.21
C PRO A 149 7.16 -11.78 30.27
N ILE A 150 6.31 -12.75 29.93
CA ILE A 150 5.33 -13.28 30.86
C ILE A 150 5.99 -14.37 31.71
N GLU A 151 6.16 -14.10 32.99
CA GLU A 151 6.66 -15.06 33.96
C GLU A 151 5.50 -15.89 34.55
N ASN A 152 5.76 -17.16 34.90
CA ASN A 152 4.83 -18.05 35.61
C ASN A 152 3.57 -18.49 34.84
N ALA A 153 3.64 -18.57 33.51
CA ALA A 153 2.53 -19.02 32.68
C ALA A 153 2.47 -20.54 32.52
N ILE A 154 1.29 -21.15 32.66
CA ILE A 154 1.08 -22.58 32.41
C ILE A 154 0.72 -22.74 30.93
N ALA A 155 1.63 -23.34 30.15
CA ALA A 155 1.42 -23.59 28.73
C ALA A 155 0.39 -24.71 28.52
N ILE A 156 -0.51 -24.52 27.55
CA ILE A 156 -1.43 -25.56 27.11
C ILE A 156 -0.67 -26.55 26.21
N PRO A 157 -0.67 -27.86 26.53
CA PRO A 157 0.10 -28.84 25.76
C PRO A 157 -0.52 -29.11 24.38
N LYS A 158 0.32 -29.11 23.33
CA LYS A 158 -0.09 -29.41 21.94
C LYS A 158 -0.63 -30.84 21.74
N ASN A 159 -0.24 -31.81 22.58
CA ASN A 159 -0.50 -33.24 22.36
C ASN A 159 -1.71 -33.80 23.12
N ASN A 160 -2.47 -32.97 23.85
CA ASN A 160 -3.66 -33.44 24.52
C ASN A 160 -4.81 -33.57 23.53
N LYS A 161 -5.49 -34.72 23.53
CA LYS A 161 -6.74 -34.89 22.78
C LYS A 161 -7.85 -34.17 23.54
N PRO A 162 -8.72 -33.41 22.85
CA PRO A 162 -9.85 -32.80 23.50
C PRO A 162 -10.79 -33.89 24.04
N SER A 163 -11.14 -33.80 25.32
CA SER A 163 -12.07 -34.74 25.97
C SER A 163 -13.49 -34.30 25.64
N GLY A 164 -14.01 -34.80 24.51
CA GLY A 164 -15.39 -34.55 24.12
C GLY A 164 -16.32 -35.31 25.06
N ASN A 165 -16.98 -34.62 26.01
CA ASN A 165 -18.32 -34.94 26.55
C ASN A 165 -18.73 -34.14 27.82
N ALA A 166 -18.22 -32.92 28.06
CA ALA A 166 -18.72 -32.09 29.17
C ALA A 166 -19.83 -31.14 28.69
N LYS A 167 -21.06 -31.33 29.16
CA LYS A 167 -22.11 -30.29 29.09
C LYS A 167 -22.00 -29.43 30.35
N PRO A 168 -21.74 -28.12 30.24
CA PRO A 168 -21.47 -27.30 31.41
C PRO A 168 -22.75 -26.94 32.18
N ASN A 169 -22.83 -27.33 33.44
CA ASN A 169 -23.89 -26.98 34.39
C ASN A 169 -23.36 -26.19 35.61
N THR A 170 -22.04 -26.08 35.79
CA THR A 170 -21.36 -25.45 36.93
C THR A 170 -20.20 -24.54 36.48
N PRO A 171 -19.70 -23.61 37.32
CA PRO A 171 -18.55 -22.76 36.98
C PRO A 171 -17.27 -23.54 36.64
N GLN A 172 -17.07 -24.70 37.28
CA GLN A 172 -15.96 -25.62 36.95
C GLN A 172 -16.06 -26.12 35.51
N ASP A 173 -17.27 -26.27 34.99
CA ASP A 173 -17.45 -26.70 33.61
C ASP A 173 -17.15 -25.60 32.59
N ILE A 174 -17.21 -24.32 32.98
CA ILE A 174 -16.81 -23.21 32.10
C ILE A 174 -15.29 -23.23 31.92
N GLU A 175 -14.54 -23.37 33.00
CA GLU A 175 -13.08 -23.46 32.94
C GLU A 175 -12.62 -24.65 32.09
N GLU A 176 -13.30 -25.79 32.21
CA GLU A 176 -13.08 -26.95 31.35
C GLU A 176 -13.36 -26.63 29.87
N VAL A 177 -14.47 -25.94 29.54
CA VAL A 177 -14.77 -25.52 28.16
C VAL A 177 -13.69 -24.60 27.60
N ILE A 178 -13.20 -23.65 28.40
CA ILE A 178 -12.11 -22.74 28.00
C ILE A 178 -10.84 -23.54 27.72
N TYR A 179 -10.50 -24.49 28.59
CA TYR A 179 -9.34 -25.35 28.43
C TYR A 179 -9.45 -26.23 27.18
N GLN A 180 -10.60 -26.85 26.93
CA GLN A 180 -10.85 -27.65 25.72
C GLN A 180 -10.80 -26.81 24.43
N PHE A 181 -11.33 -25.59 24.47
CA PHE A 181 -11.17 -24.62 23.38
C PHE A 181 -9.70 -24.29 23.15
N GLY A 182 -8.94 -24.02 24.23
CA GLY A 182 -7.51 -23.74 24.18
C GLY A 182 -6.70 -24.90 23.58
N ILE A 183 -6.96 -26.15 23.99
CA ILE A 183 -6.35 -27.35 23.39
C ILE A 183 -6.63 -27.40 21.88
N THR A 184 -7.89 -27.22 21.49
CA THR A 184 -8.30 -27.28 20.09
C THR A 184 -7.60 -26.21 19.26
N LEU A 185 -7.57 -24.97 19.77
CA LEU A 185 -6.91 -23.85 19.10
C LEU A 185 -5.39 -24.07 19.00
N GLN A 186 -4.76 -24.57 20.06
CA GLN A 186 -3.31 -24.83 20.14
C GLN A 186 -2.80 -25.80 19.05
N GLN A 187 -3.66 -26.69 18.54
CA GLN A 187 -3.30 -27.64 17.47
C GLN A 187 -2.94 -26.96 16.15
N TYR A 188 -3.48 -25.77 15.89
CA TYR A 188 -3.28 -25.02 14.64
C TYR A 188 -2.24 -23.92 14.76
N LEU A 189 -1.83 -23.57 15.99
CA LEU A 189 -0.98 -22.41 16.23
C LEU A 189 0.52 -22.76 16.26
N SER A 190 1.32 -21.88 15.64
CA SER A 190 2.77 -21.92 15.72
C SER A 190 3.27 -21.56 17.13
N GLY A 191 2.73 -20.48 17.71
CA GLY A 191 3.02 -20.02 19.08
C GLY A 191 2.41 -20.87 20.19
N THR A 192 2.40 -20.31 21.40
CA THR A 192 1.97 -21.01 22.61
C THR A 192 0.80 -20.29 23.28
N LEU A 193 -0.24 -21.04 23.62
CA LEU A 193 -1.34 -20.62 24.46
C LEU A 193 -1.03 -20.92 25.92
N TYR A 194 -1.41 -19.99 26.78
CA TYR A 194 -1.25 -20.06 28.21
C TYR A 194 -2.58 -19.81 28.90
N GLN A 195 -2.75 -20.41 30.07
CA GLN A 195 -3.90 -20.21 30.95
C GLN A 195 -3.43 -19.86 32.36
N GLY A 196 -4.28 -19.15 33.12
CA GLY A 196 -4.01 -18.80 34.52
C GLY A 196 -2.97 -17.69 34.72
N VAL A 197 -2.62 -16.98 33.65
CA VAL A 197 -1.68 -15.85 33.73
C VAL A 197 -2.37 -14.64 34.33
N LYS A 198 -1.83 -14.15 35.44
CA LYS A 198 -2.28 -12.93 36.10
C LYS A 198 -1.51 -11.73 35.55
N LEU A 199 -2.24 -10.78 35.00
CA LEU A 199 -1.71 -9.52 34.49
C LEU A 199 -1.99 -8.41 35.51
N PRO A 200 -0.96 -7.83 36.14
CA PRO A 200 -1.17 -6.73 37.07
C PRO A 200 -1.61 -5.49 36.29
N ILE A 201 -2.83 -5.00 36.55
CA ILE A 201 -3.35 -3.76 35.95
C ILE A 201 -3.39 -2.68 37.05
N PRO A 202 -2.44 -1.72 37.07
CA PRO A 202 -2.33 -0.74 38.15
C PRO A 202 -3.58 0.10 38.36
N ILE A 203 -4.30 0.45 37.28
CA ILE A 203 -5.48 1.33 37.38
C ILE A 203 -6.69 0.65 38.03
N VAL A 204 -6.70 -0.69 38.05
CA VAL A 204 -7.82 -1.50 38.53
C VAL A 204 -7.54 -2.06 39.94
N ASN A 205 -6.31 -1.93 40.47
CA ASN A 205 -5.88 -2.52 41.75
C ASN A 205 -6.24 -4.01 41.90
N HIS A 206 -6.27 -4.73 40.78
CA HIS A 206 -6.58 -6.15 40.72
C HIS A 206 -5.79 -6.80 39.58
N ASP A 207 -5.48 -8.08 39.77
CA ASP A 207 -4.86 -8.90 38.74
C ASP A 207 -5.92 -9.27 37.70
N TRP A 208 -5.72 -8.84 36.47
CA TRP A 208 -6.55 -9.24 35.36
C TRP A 208 -6.19 -10.66 34.91
N LEU A 209 -7.20 -11.51 34.72
CA LEU A 209 -7.00 -12.91 34.36
C LEU A 209 -7.73 -13.22 33.05
N PRO A 210 -7.06 -13.10 31.90
CA PRO A 210 -7.62 -13.52 30.63
C PRO A 210 -7.97 -15.01 30.62
N ALA A 211 -9.00 -15.37 29.86
CA ALA A 211 -9.37 -16.78 29.69
C ALA A 211 -8.21 -17.60 29.10
N LEU A 212 -7.57 -17.06 28.04
CA LEU A 212 -6.34 -17.61 27.45
C LEU A 212 -5.43 -16.47 26.99
N ILE A 213 -4.13 -16.72 26.93
CA ILE A 213 -3.15 -15.80 26.36
C ILE A 213 -2.36 -16.53 25.27
N TYR A 214 -2.34 -15.96 24.07
CA TYR A 214 -1.46 -16.42 23.00
C TYR A 214 -0.18 -15.57 22.98
N ILE A 215 0.96 -16.24 22.95
CA ILE A 215 2.28 -15.63 22.78
C ILE A 215 2.95 -16.25 21.58
N ASP A 216 3.39 -15.41 20.65
CA ASP A 216 4.33 -15.82 19.62
C ASP A 216 5.76 -15.56 20.10
N PRO A 217 6.62 -16.60 20.23
CA PRO A 217 7.97 -16.43 20.75
C PRO A 217 8.92 -15.71 19.77
N VAL A 218 8.59 -15.65 18.46
CA VAL A 218 9.47 -15.08 17.44
C VAL A 218 9.36 -13.56 17.40
N LEU A 219 8.13 -13.05 17.40
CA LEU A 219 7.81 -11.62 17.35
C LEU A 219 7.52 -11.04 18.74
N ASN A 220 7.31 -11.88 19.76
CA ASN A 220 6.97 -11.50 21.14
C ASN A 220 5.66 -10.69 21.26
N PHE A 221 4.69 -10.95 20.38
CA PHE A 221 3.37 -10.33 20.52
C PHE A 221 2.47 -11.16 21.43
N HIS A 222 1.57 -10.46 22.11
CA HIS A 222 0.63 -11.04 23.05
C HIS A 222 -0.81 -10.78 22.62
N ILE A 223 -1.61 -11.85 22.55
CA ILE A 223 -3.05 -11.75 22.33
C ILE A 223 -3.79 -12.30 23.55
N ALA A 224 -4.55 -11.44 24.23
CA ALA A 224 -5.49 -11.87 25.26
C ALA A 224 -6.79 -12.35 24.61
N ILE A 225 -7.21 -13.57 24.95
CA ILE A 225 -8.49 -14.14 24.55
C ILE A 225 -9.41 -14.10 25.76
N GLU A 226 -10.52 -13.40 25.64
CA GLU A 226 -11.52 -13.25 26.70
C GLU A 226 -12.81 -13.98 26.33
N ILE A 227 -13.49 -14.53 27.33
CA ILE A 227 -14.77 -15.20 27.15
C ILE A 227 -15.79 -14.53 28.08
N SER A 228 -16.65 -13.70 27.49
CA SER A 228 -17.63 -12.91 28.24
C SER A 228 -18.84 -13.75 28.62
N VAL A 229 -19.27 -13.60 29.87
CA VAL A 229 -20.41 -14.27 30.49
C VAL A 229 -21.52 -13.25 30.72
N PRO A 230 -22.79 -13.54 30.38
CA PRO A 230 -23.88 -12.55 30.32
C PRO A 230 -24.32 -11.89 31.65
N SER A 231 -23.64 -12.11 32.79
CA SER A 231 -24.05 -11.57 34.11
C SER A 231 -23.11 -10.49 34.67
N GLU A 232 -22.47 -9.68 33.83
CA GLU A 232 -21.61 -8.60 34.32
C GLU A 232 -22.46 -7.46 34.91
N SER A 233 -22.23 -7.14 36.18
CA SER A 233 -22.78 -5.93 36.80
C SER A 233 -22.23 -4.69 36.08
N ALA A 234 -22.94 -3.56 36.15
CA ALA A 234 -22.47 -2.31 35.53
C ALA A 234 -21.09 -1.87 36.05
N ALA A 235 -20.78 -2.14 37.33
CA ALA A 235 -19.47 -1.87 37.91
C ALA A 235 -18.38 -2.75 37.27
N ASN A 236 -18.65 -4.04 37.07
CA ASN A 236 -17.72 -4.96 36.41
C ASN A 236 -17.47 -4.55 34.95
N SER A 237 -18.51 -4.10 34.24
CA SER A 237 -18.37 -3.61 32.86
C SER A 237 -17.42 -2.41 32.76
N MET A 238 -17.52 -1.45 33.69
CA MET A 238 -16.63 -0.29 33.71
C MET A 238 -15.18 -0.68 34.02
N GLN A 239 -14.99 -1.62 34.94
CA GLN A 239 -13.67 -2.15 35.29
C GLN A 239 -13.03 -2.89 34.11
N ASN A 240 -13.83 -3.68 33.39
CA ASN A 240 -13.42 -4.37 32.16
C ASN A 240 -13.01 -3.38 31.06
N ASP A 241 -13.73 -2.27 30.90
CA ASP A 241 -13.39 -1.26 29.89
C ASP A 241 -12.09 -0.51 30.21
N LEU A 242 -11.77 -0.31 31.50
CA LEU A 242 -10.49 0.26 31.92
C LEU A 242 -9.33 -0.73 31.69
N ALA A 243 -9.55 -2.01 32.00
CA ALA A 243 -8.58 -3.07 31.73
C ALA A 243 -8.30 -3.20 30.22
N ASP A 244 -9.34 -3.18 29.39
CA ASP A 244 -9.24 -3.22 27.93
C ASP A 244 -8.37 -2.10 27.40
N ARG A 245 -8.64 -0.87 27.82
CA ARG A 245 -7.85 0.31 27.42
C ARG A 245 -6.40 0.16 27.85
N PHE A 246 -6.16 -0.20 29.11
CA PHE A 246 -4.81 -0.38 29.62
C PHE A 246 -4.01 -1.42 28.83
N LEU A 247 -4.61 -2.58 28.54
CA LEU A 247 -3.96 -3.65 27.79
C LEU A 247 -3.66 -3.21 26.35
N VAL A 248 -4.63 -2.60 25.66
CA VAL A 248 -4.46 -2.09 24.30
C VAL A 248 -3.39 -1.00 24.24
N ASP A 249 -3.39 -0.06 25.20
CA ASP A 249 -2.37 0.99 25.31
C ASP A 249 -0.99 0.42 25.63
N SER A 250 -0.93 -0.73 26.31
CA SER A 250 0.29 -1.50 26.56
C SER A 250 0.72 -2.37 25.37
N GLY A 251 0.04 -2.26 24.23
CA GLY A 251 0.36 -2.96 22.99
C GLY A 251 -0.26 -4.36 22.85
N TRP A 252 -1.05 -4.82 23.82
CA TRP A 252 -1.72 -6.12 23.73
C TRP A 252 -2.85 -6.09 22.70
N ILE A 253 -2.96 -7.17 21.95
CA ILE A 253 -4.11 -7.41 21.09
C ILE A 253 -5.15 -8.17 21.92
N MET A 254 -6.43 -7.88 21.75
CA MET A 254 -7.49 -8.59 22.45
C MET A 254 -8.54 -9.10 21.48
N ILE A 255 -9.02 -10.30 21.75
CA ILE A 255 -10.20 -10.87 21.09
C ILE A 255 -11.14 -11.44 22.16
N LYS A 256 -12.39 -10.99 22.12
CA LYS A 256 -13.42 -11.41 23.07
C LYS A 256 -14.48 -12.20 22.34
N PHE A 257 -14.77 -13.39 22.83
CA PHE A 257 -15.90 -14.21 22.40
C PHE A 257 -16.98 -14.20 23.47
N SER A 258 -18.23 -14.44 23.07
CA SER A 258 -19.25 -14.80 24.05
C SER A 258 -19.12 -16.27 24.44
N GLN A 259 -19.50 -16.62 25.67
CA GLN A 259 -19.58 -18.03 26.09
C GLN A 259 -20.43 -18.87 25.12
N LYS A 260 -21.54 -18.30 24.61
CA LYS A 260 -22.42 -18.96 23.64
C LYS A 260 -21.68 -19.32 22.34
N GLN A 261 -20.82 -18.43 21.83
CA GLN A 261 -20.03 -18.70 20.61
C GLN A 261 -19.02 -19.82 20.82
N ILE A 262 -18.33 -19.84 21.96
CA ILE A 262 -17.37 -20.91 22.27
C ILE A 262 -18.08 -22.26 22.37
N LEU A 263 -19.25 -22.32 23.02
CA LEU A 263 -20.01 -23.56 23.21
C LEU A 263 -20.63 -24.10 21.92
N GLN A 264 -21.14 -23.23 21.06
CA GLN A 264 -21.91 -23.63 19.87
C GLN A 264 -21.06 -23.70 18.61
N SER A 265 -19.99 -22.91 18.54
CA SER A 265 -19.24 -22.60 17.32
C SER A 265 -17.73 -22.50 17.57
N SER A 266 -17.15 -23.37 18.41
CA SER A 266 -15.73 -23.35 18.78
C SER A 266 -14.77 -23.31 17.57
N ALA A 267 -15.03 -24.14 16.55
CA ALA A 267 -14.24 -24.17 15.32
C ALA A 267 -14.30 -22.84 14.56
N GLN A 268 -15.48 -22.20 14.51
CA GLN A 268 -15.64 -20.88 13.87
C GLN A 268 -14.91 -19.79 14.68
N CYS A 269 -14.86 -19.90 16.01
CA CYS A 269 -14.05 -19.01 16.85
C CYS A 269 -12.55 -19.19 16.58
N CYS A 270 -12.09 -20.42 16.37
CA CYS A 270 -10.70 -20.70 15.97
C CYS A 270 -10.38 -20.06 14.61
N LYS A 271 -11.28 -20.20 13.62
CA LYS A 271 -11.14 -19.52 12.32
C LYS A 271 -11.07 -18.00 12.47
N GLU A 272 -11.89 -17.41 13.33
CA GLU A 272 -11.86 -15.97 13.57
C GLU A 272 -10.54 -15.51 14.20
N PHE A 273 -9.97 -16.32 15.11
CA PHE A 273 -8.63 -16.09 15.63
C PHE A 273 -7.56 -16.17 14.52
N ALA A 274 -7.66 -17.16 13.64
CA ALA A 274 -6.76 -17.29 12.49
C ALA A 274 -6.86 -16.08 11.53
N LYS A 275 -8.08 -15.58 11.27
CA LYS A 275 -8.29 -14.34 10.50
C LYS A 275 -7.65 -13.13 11.15
N LEU A 276 -7.65 -13.04 12.49
CA LEU A 276 -6.97 -11.97 13.21
C LEU A 276 -5.46 -12.02 12.96
N LEU A 277 -4.84 -13.21 13.05
CA LEU A 277 -3.40 -13.38 12.78
C LEU A 277 -3.06 -13.04 11.32
N ASP A 278 -3.85 -13.51 10.37
CA ASP A 278 -3.67 -13.24 8.94
C ASP A 278 -3.81 -11.74 8.60
N ARG A 279 -4.89 -11.10 9.08
CA ARG A 279 -5.15 -9.67 8.86
C ARG A 279 -4.00 -8.79 9.36
N LEU A 280 -3.37 -9.18 10.46
CA LEU A 280 -2.24 -8.46 11.04
C LEU A 280 -0.90 -8.89 10.45
N SER A 281 -0.89 -9.84 9.50
CA SER A 281 0.32 -10.45 8.93
C SER A 281 1.24 -11.04 10.00
N LEU A 282 0.68 -11.53 11.12
CA LEU A 282 1.45 -12.11 12.22
C LEU A 282 1.78 -13.56 11.93
N ASP A 283 0.77 -14.35 11.56
CA ASP A 283 0.93 -15.74 11.11
C ASP A 283 -0.15 -16.10 10.07
N PRO A 284 0.12 -15.84 8.77
CA PRO A 284 -0.83 -16.13 7.70
C PRO A 284 -0.96 -17.62 7.38
N SER A 285 -0.10 -18.48 7.95
CA SER A 285 -0.09 -19.91 7.65
C SER A 285 -1.25 -20.68 8.31
N VAL A 286 -1.87 -20.10 9.34
CA VAL A 286 -2.93 -20.73 10.15
C VAL A 286 -4.30 -20.69 9.47
N LEU A 287 -4.60 -19.62 8.72
CA LEU A 287 -5.94 -19.43 8.14
C LEU A 287 -6.35 -20.52 7.12
N PRO A 288 -5.46 -21.00 6.23
CA PRO A 288 -5.78 -22.08 5.28
C PRO A 288 -6.30 -23.37 5.92
N ASP A 289 -5.90 -23.69 7.16
CA ASP A 289 -6.39 -24.88 7.88
C ASP A 289 -7.89 -24.82 8.18
N PHE A 290 -8.52 -23.64 8.05
CA PHE A 290 -9.94 -23.38 8.30
C PHE A 290 -10.75 -23.09 7.02
N ASP A 291 -10.25 -23.40 5.83
CA ASP A 291 -10.96 -23.17 4.56
C ASP A 291 -12.34 -23.85 4.52
N GLY A 292 -12.45 -25.05 5.11
CA GLY A 292 -13.73 -25.79 5.22
C GLY A 292 -14.66 -25.35 6.35
N THR A 293 -14.22 -24.45 7.23
CA THR A 293 -15.03 -23.99 8.38
C THR A 293 -15.80 -22.72 8.01
N PRO A 294 -17.12 -22.63 8.26
CA PRO A 294 -17.87 -21.42 7.98
C PRO A 294 -17.45 -20.25 8.87
N ASP A 295 -17.79 -19.04 8.44
CA ASP A 295 -17.50 -17.83 9.21
C ASP A 295 -18.34 -17.77 10.49
N LEU A 296 -17.74 -17.22 11.56
CA LEU A 296 -18.39 -17.06 12.85
C LEU A 296 -19.55 -16.07 12.75
N VAL A 297 -20.75 -16.52 13.13
CA VAL A 297 -21.92 -15.65 13.18
C VAL A 297 -21.83 -14.74 14.41
N PRO A 298 -21.96 -13.41 14.25
CA PRO A 298 -21.92 -12.50 15.40
C PRO A 298 -23.10 -12.68 16.34
N VAL A 299 -22.86 -12.57 17.65
CA VAL A 299 -23.89 -12.67 18.69
C VAL A 299 -23.99 -11.34 19.44
N LYS A 300 -25.22 -10.83 19.59
CA LYS A 300 -25.49 -9.64 20.41
C LYS A 300 -25.92 -10.07 21.81
N ILE A 301 -25.31 -9.45 22.81
CA ILE A 301 -25.64 -9.57 24.23
C ILE A 301 -25.88 -8.17 24.80
#